data_AF-A0A3S0VDX9-F1
#
_entry.id   AF-A0A3S0VDX9-F1
#
_cell.length_a   1.000
_cell.length_b   1.000
_cell.length_c   1.000
_cell.angle_alpha   90.00
_cell.angle_beta   90.00
_cell.angle_gamma   90.00
#
_symmetry.space_group_name_H-M   'P 1'
#
loop_
_entity.id
_entity.type
_entity.pdbx_description
1 polymer ?
#
loop_
_entity_poly.entity_id
_entity_poly.type
_entity_poly.pdbx_seq_one_letter_code
_entity_poly.pdbx_strand_id
1 'polypeptide(L)'
;MREIDWRECHAVRFDRPGDVRRFQLRRDQWMVLLAVGEVPQASPLAGPGVYGVNVPATLHRGPFPILAVAMPAMVAVLLARRGEKVRDLPVIPLADPATGAPS
;
A
#
# COMPACT_ATOMS: atom_id res chain seq x y z
N MET A 1 -12.61 22.04 0.02
CA MET A 1 -11.78 20.89 -0.41
C MET A 1 -10.39 21.15 0.14
N ARG A 2 -9.88 20.34 1.09
CA ARG A 2 -8.49 20.51 1.55
C ARG A 2 -7.57 20.09 0.41
N GLU A 3 -6.54 20.88 0.15
CA GLU A 3 -5.47 20.52 -0.79
C GLU A 3 -4.80 19.23 -0.29
N ILE A 4 -4.53 18.29 -1.20
CA ILE A 4 -3.80 17.07 -0.86
C ILE A 4 -2.34 17.47 -0.68
N ASP A 5 -1.82 17.40 0.55
CA ASP A 5 -0.39 17.52 0.78
C ASP A 5 0.29 16.22 0.36
N TRP A 6 0.83 16.21 -0.85
CA TRP A 6 1.55 15.07 -1.42
C TRP A 6 2.82 14.70 -0.62
N ARG A 7 3.32 15.56 0.27
CA ARG A 7 4.45 15.24 1.16
C ARG A 7 4.07 14.22 2.23
N GLU A 8 2.78 14.01 2.47
CA GLU A 8 2.29 12.98 3.37
C GLU A 8 2.30 11.59 2.71
N CYS A 9 2.43 11.53 1.38
CA CYS A 9 2.50 10.27 0.65
C CYS A 9 3.90 9.65 0.74
N HIS A 10 3.97 8.36 1.06
CA HIS A 10 5.22 7.60 1.10
C HIS A 10 5.17 6.47 0.09
N ALA A 11 6.11 6.44 -0.84
CA ALA A 11 6.15 5.44 -1.90
C ALA A 11 7.32 4.48 -1.73
N VAL A 12 7.07 3.20 -2.02
CA VAL A 12 8.06 2.13 -2.00
C VAL A 12 7.98 1.37 -3.30
N ARG A 13 9.15 1.16 -3.93
CA ARG A 13 9.28 0.47 -5.20
C ARG A 13 9.64 -1.01 -5.00
N PHE A 14 8.94 -1.85 -5.76
CA PHE A 14 9.19 -3.27 -5.90
C PHE A 14 9.68 -3.51 -7.33
N ASP A 15 10.78 -4.23 -7.49
CA ASP A 15 11.42 -4.43 -8.80
C ASP A 15 11.20 -5.85 -9.33
N ARG A 16 10.80 -6.78 -8.47
CA ARG A 16 10.54 -8.18 -8.84
C ARG A 16 9.45 -8.83 -7.96
N PRO A 17 8.81 -9.90 -8.45
CA PRO A 17 7.86 -10.69 -7.66
C PRO A 17 8.51 -11.22 -6.38
N GLY A 18 7.77 -11.20 -5.27
CA GLY A 18 8.26 -11.74 -3.99
C GLY A 18 9.21 -10.81 -3.23
N ASP A 19 9.55 -9.63 -3.76
CA ASP A 19 10.23 -8.61 -2.98
C ASP A 19 9.39 -8.25 -1.75
N VAL A 20 10.01 -8.37 -0.58
CA VAL A 20 9.42 -7.87 0.66
C VAL A 20 10.02 -6.51 0.97
N ARG A 21 9.17 -5.51 1.18
CA ARG A 21 9.60 -4.16 1.57
C ARG A 21 8.90 -3.71 2.83
N ARG A 22 9.63 -2.93 3.63
CA ARG A 22 9.07 -2.23 4.79
C ARG A 22 8.24 -1.06 4.30
N PHE A 23 7.04 -0.93 4.83
CA PHE A 23 6.09 0.10 4.44
C PHE A 23 5.41 0.67 5.68
N GLN A 24 5.54 1.97 5.89
CA GLN A 24 4.93 2.65 7.05
C GLN A 24 3.59 3.25 6.65
N LEU A 25 2.56 2.93 7.42
CA LEU A 25 1.25 3.59 7.36
C LEU A 25 1.03 4.45 8.58
N ARG A 26 0.51 5.65 8.35
CA ARG A 26 0.04 6.56 9.39
C ARG A 26 -1.46 6.43 9.57
N ARG A 27 -1.99 7.12 10.59
CA ARG A 27 -3.44 7.20 10.80
C ARG A 27 -4.09 7.80 9.55
N ASP A 28 -5.25 7.26 9.17
CA ASP A 28 -6.05 7.70 8.02
C ASP A 28 -5.38 7.52 6.65
N GLN A 29 -4.32 6.71 6.56
CA GLN A 29 -3.70 6.33 5.30
C GLN A 29 -4.07 4.91 4.88
N TRP A 30 -4.19 4.69 3.56
CA TRP A 30 -4.33 3.38 2.94
C TRP A 30 -3.14 3.11 2.04
N MET A 31 -2.86 1.83 1.81
CA MET A 31 -1.87 1.40 0.82
C MET A 31 -2.53 1.33 -0.55
N VAL A 32 -1.87 1.89 -1.56
CA VAL A 32 -2.28 1.80 -2.96
C VAL A 32 -1.16 1.19 -3.79
N LEU A 33 -1.44 0.11 -4.52
CA LEU A 33 -0.53 -0.42 -5.52
C LEU A 33 -0.79 0.23 -6.87
N LEU A 34 0.28 0.70 -7.49
CA LEU A 34 0.32 1.29 -8.83
C LEU A 34 1.22 0.44 -9.71
N ALA A 35 0.61 -0.32 -10.60
CA ALA A 35 1.29 -1.09 -11.64
C ALA A 35 0.98 -0.47 -13.02
N VAL A 36 1.99 -0.41 -13.89
CA VAL A 36 1.84 0.21 -15.22
C VAL A 36 0.79 -0.57 -16.03
N GLY A 37 -0.18 0.16 -16.59
CA GLY A 37 -1.27 -0.42 -17.37
C GLY A 37 -2.39 -1.04 -16.55
N GLU A 38 -2.35 -0.91 -15.22
CA GLU A 38 -3.37 -1.45 -14.32
C GLU A 38 -4.19 -0.37 -13.63
N VAL A 39 -5.37 -0.78 -13.15
CA VAL A 39 -6.17 0.04 -12.25
C VAL A 39 -5.51 0.05 -10.87
N PRO A 40 -5.35 1.23 -10.21
CA PRO A 40 -4.83 1.32 -8.86
C PRO A 40 -5.59 0.43 -7.87
N GLN A 41 -4.83 -0.28 -7.04
CA GLN A 41 -5.40 -1.20 -6.06
C GLN A 41 -5.26 -0.64 -4.64
N ALA A 42 -6.35 -0.22 -4.00
CA ALA A 42 -6.30 0.31 -2.65
C ALA A 42 -6.72 -0.73 -1.60
N SER A 43 -5.89 -0.93 -0.59
CA SER A 43 -6.14 -1.86 0.51
C SER A 43 -6.13 -1.10 1.85
N PRO A 44 -7.25 -1.11 2.61
CA PRO A 44 -7.25 -0.68 3.99
C PRO A 44 -6.47 -1.71 4.81
N LEU A 45 -5.31 -1.33 5.35
CA LEU A 45 -4.62 -2.19 6.31
C LEU A 45 -5.22 -2.03 7.72
N ALA A 46 -4.92 -2.99 8.59
CA ALA A 46 -5.51 -3.12 9.94
C ALA A 46 -5.30 -1.91 10.87
N GLY A 47 -4.50 -0.92 10.48
CA GLY A 47 -4.28 0.31 11.23
C GLY A 47 -3.00 1.04 10.80
N PRO A 48 -2.59 2.09 11.53
CA PRO A 48 -1.24 2.63 11.41
C PRO A 48 -0.21 1.62 11.91
N GLY A 49 0.97 1.57 11.28
CA GLY A 49 2.02 0.64 11.65
C GLY A 49 3.08 0.44 10.57
N VAL A 50 4.12 -0.33 10.90
CA VAL A 50 5.10 -0.80 9.92
C VAL A 50 4.71 -2.19 9.44
N TYR A 51 4.63 -2.36 8.13
CA TYR A 51 4.24 -3.60 7.50
C TYR A 51 5.36 -4.14 6.63
N GLY A 52 5.50 -5.47 6.65
CA GLY A 52 6.24 -6.22 5.65
C GLY A 52 5.29 -6.54 4.52
N VAL A 53 5.41 -5.81 3.41
CA VAL A 53 4.54 -5.97 2.26
C VAL A 53 5.26 -6.83 1.24
N ASN A 54 4.60 -7.89 0.81
CA ASN A 54 4.98 -8.69 -0.35
C ASN A 54 3.96 -8.42 -1.45
N VAL A 55 4.41 -8.08 -2.66
CA VAL A 55 3.56 -7.99 -3.84
C VAL A 55 3.81 -9.22 -4.72
N PRO A 56 3.03 -10.30 -4.54
CA PRO A 56 3.11 -11.45 -5.44
C PRO A 56 2.61 -11.12 -6.84
N ALA A 57 3.21 -11.76 -7.85
CA ALA A 57 2.84 -11.62 -9.26
C ALA A 57 1.39 -12.05 -9.57
N THR A 58 0.69 -12.69 -8.62
CA THR A 58 -0.71 -13.09 -8.78
C THR A 58 -1.70 -11.95 -8.49
N LEU A 59 -1.25 -10.83 -7.91
CA LEU A 59 -2.10 -9.68 -7.57
C LEU A 59 -2.23 -8.67 -8.70
N HIS A 60 -1.34 -8.71 -9.68
CA HIS A 60 -1.30 -7.80 -10.82
C HIS A 60 -0.91 -8.57 -12.09
N ARG A 61 -1.34 -8.09 -13.26
CA ARG A 61 -0.94 -8.53 -14.60
C ARG A 61 0.14 -7.62 -15.21
N GLY A 62 0.26 -6.38 -14.73
CA GLY A 62 1.26 -5.42 -15.19
C GLY A 62 2.70 -5.84 -14.90
N PRO A 63 3.69 -5.42 -15.70
CA PRO A 63 5.09 -5.71 -15.44
C PRO A 63 5.61 -4.93 -14.22
N PHE A 64 6.64 -5.47 -13.57
CA PHE A 64 7.44 -4.70 -12.62
C PHE A 64 8.21 -3.59 -13.35
N PRO A 65 8.52 -2.45 -12.70
CA PRO A 65 8.37 -2.18 -11.27
C PRO A 65 6.95 -1.78 -10.83
N ILE A 66 6.63 -2.04 -9.56
CA ILE A 66 5.37 -1.65 -8.92
C ILE A 66 5.66 -0.67 -7.79
N LEU A 67 4.81 0.35 -7.67
CA LEU A 67 4.86 1.28 -6.56
C LEU A 67 3.73 0.98 -5.57
N ALA A 68 4.09 0.70 -4.31
CA ALA A 68 3.15 0.80 -3.21
C ALA A 68 3.23 2.22 -2.63
N VAL A 69 2.10 2.88 -2.44
CA VAL A 69 2.03 4.26 -1.95
C VAL A 69 1.10 4.34 -0.75
N ALA A 70 1.60 4.86 0.37
CA ALA A 70 0.79 5.18 1.54
C ALA A 70 0.23 6.57 1.29
N MET A 71 -1.09 6.71 1.27
CA MET A 71 -1.74 7.99 0.99
C MET A 71 -3.02 8.14 1.79
N PRO A 72 -3.56 9.36 1.96
CA PRO A 72 -4.82 9.56 2.67
C PRO A 72 -5.94 8.69 2.10
N ALA A 73 -6.73 8.07 2.98
CA ALA A 73 -7.77 7.11 2.62
C ALA A 73 -8.76 7.67 1.58
N MET A 74 -9.11 8.95 1.69
CA MET A 74 -9.97 9.62 0.70
C MET A 74 -9.37 9.57 -0.71
N VAL A 75 -8.08 9.81 -0.85
CA VAL A 75 -7.38 9.80 -2.15
C VAL A 75 -7.27 8.38 -2.67
N ALA A 76 -6.92 7.43 -1.79
CA ALA A 76 -6.86 6.01 -2.13
C ALA A 76 -8.22 5.48 -2.64
N VAL A 77 -9.31 5.86 -1.97
CA VAL A 77 -10.67 5.51 -2.38
C VAL A 77 -11.02 6.13 -3.73
N LEU A 78 -10.66 7.39 -3.99
CA LEU A 78 -10.90 8.03 -5.29
C LEU A 78 -10.08 7.38 -6.42
N LEU A 79 -8.84 6.95 -6.15
CA LEU A 79 -7.98 6.29 -7.14
C LEU A 79 -8.39 4.85 -7.43
N ALA A 80 -8.77 4.08 -6.40
CA ALA A 80 -9.29 2.74 -6.58
C ALA A 80 -10.72 2.75 -7.15
N ARG A 81 -11.49 3.82 -6.92
CA ARG A 81 -12.84 3.92 -7.45
C ARG A 81 -12.91 4.40 -8.91
N ARG A 82 -12.81 3.41 -9.80
CA ARG A 82 -13.95 3.07 -10.69
C ARG A 82 -15.02 2.20 -10.01
N GLY A 83 -14.87 1.86 -8.74
CA GLY A 83 -15.97 1.49 -7.84
C GLY A 83 -15.71 0.29 -6.94
N GLU A 84 -14.70 -0.54 -7.23
CA GLU A 84 -14.55 -1.85 -6.59
C GLU A 84 -13.46 -1.86 -5.51
N LYS A 85 -13.75 -2.56 -4.40
CA LYS A 85 -12.77 -2.90 -3.38
C LYS A 85 -11.71 -3.78 -4.04
N VAL A 86 -10.48 -3.29 -4.11
CA VAL A 86 -9.39 -4.12 -4.62
C VAL A 86 -8.84 -4.95 -3.47
N ARG A 87 -8.85 -6.27 -3.71
CA ARG A 87 -8.42 -7.40 -2.88
C ARG A 87 -7.51 -7.06 -1.69
N ASP A 88 -7.79 -7.71 -0.56
CA ASP A 88 -6.90 -7.68 0.60
C ASP A 88 -5.50 -8.14 0.18
N LEU A 89 -4.51 -7.28 0.42
CA LEU A 89 -3.12 -7.58 0.12
C LEU A 89 -2.57 -8.52 1.21
N PRO A 90 -1.73 -9.50 0.87
CA PRO A 90 -1.05 -10.31 1.86
C PRO A 90 -0.06 -9.43 2.60
N VAL A 91 -0.39 -9.08 3.84
CA VAL A 91 0.43 -8.22 4.68
C VAL A 91 0.89 -9.01 5.89
N ILE A 92 2.19 -8.95 6.17
CA ILE A 92 2.77 -9.48 7.40
C ILE A 92 3.01 -8.27 8.31
N PRO A 93 2.28 -8.11 9.43
CA PRO A 93 2.62 -7.11 10.43
C PRO A 93 4.08 -7.35 10.87
N LEU A 94 4.92 -6.33 10.77
CA LEU A 94 6.25 -6.41 11.36
C LEU A 94 6.13 -5.84 12.77
N ALA A 95 6.55 -6.62 13.76
CA ALA A 95 6.66 -6.13 15.13
C ALA A 95 7.44 -4.81 15.11
N ASP A 96 6.90 -3.81 15.81
CA ASP A 96 7.57 -2.54 15.98
C ASP A 96 8.90 -2.80 16.72
N PRO A 97 10.06 -2.47 16.12
CA PRO A 97 11.35 -2.72 16.76
C PRO A 97 11.50 -1.98 18.10
N ALA A 98 10.67 -0.97 18.38
CA ALA A 98 10.66 -0.26 19.65
C ALA A 98 9.92 -1.00 20.79
N THR A 99 8.99 -1.92 20.48
CA THR A 99 8.12 -2.53 21.49
C THR A 99 8.10 -4.05 21.50
N GLY A 100 8.62 -4.73 20.48
CA GLY A 100 8.83 -6.19 20.49
C GLY A 100 7.56 -7.03 20.59
N ALA A 101 6.37 -6.42 20.54
CA ALA A 101 5.10 -7.13 20.63
C ALA A 101 4.62 -7.55 19.23
N PRO A 102 4.12 -8.79 19.06
CA PRO A 102 3.37 -9.16 17.86
C PRO A 102 2.04 -8.38 17.80
N SER A 103 1.65 -7.99 16.60
CA SER A 103 0.33 -7.40 16.29
C SER A 103 -0.77 -8.44 16.29
#